data_AF-A0A6P6FZF5-F1
#
_entry.id   AF-A0A6P6FZF5-F1
#
_cell.length_a   1.000
_cell.length_b   1.000
_cell.length_c   1.000
_cell.angle_alpha   90.00
_cell.angle_beta   90.00
_cell.angle_gamma   90.00
#
_symmetry.space_group_name_H-M   'P 1'
#
loop_
_entity.id
_entity.type
_entity.pdbx_description
1 polymer ?
#
loop_
_entity_poly.entity_id
_entity_poly.type
_entity_poly.pdbx_seq_one_letter_code
_entity_poly.pdbx_strand_id
1 'polypeptide(L)'
;MARQLSIVKLLVQNMSKEDLEITDDDGFTALAIAIISNAKLDIAESMVRKNTQILVTKVNEILPAAMAFRYGHKEMGQYLYTITPVGHLQQNREDGASIICNAIRMQSFDVALDLLHQHNELATTCESTILSRPPPVVALANLPSAFLSGCQLKFWQRWLYKC
;
A
#
# COMPACT_ATOMS: atom_id res chain seq x y z
N MET A 1 23.24 -2.28 12.61
CA MET A 1 22.10 -1.62 11.93
C MET A 1 22.52 -0.50 10.97
N ALA A 2 23.37 0.47 11.35
CA ALA A 2 23.82 1.55 10.43
C ALA A 2 24.61 1.06 9.21
N ARG A 3 25.50 0.07 9.39
CA ARG A 3 26.35 -0.49 8.31
C ARG A 3 25.57 -1.14 7.16
N GLN A 4 24.47 -1.83 7.45
CA GLN A 4 23.65 -2.50 6.44
C GLN A 4 22.90 -1.48 5.57
N LEU A 5 22.39 -0.40 6.19
CA LEU A 5 21.76 0.70 5.47
C LEU A 5 22.76 1.40 4.53
N SER A 6 24.02 1.58 4.96
CA SER A 6 25.08 2.16 4.13
C SER A 6 25.39 1.32 2.90
N ILE A 7 25.45 -0.02 3.04
CA ILE A 7 25.69 -0.93 1.92
C ILE A 7 24.54 -0.85 0.91
N VAL A 8 23.29 -0.90 1.37
CA VAL A 8 22.12 -0.81 0.48
C VAL A 8 22.09 0.52 -0.27
N LYS A 9 22.31 1.64 0.43
CA LYS A 9 22.36 2.97 -0.22
C LYS A 9 23.49 3.04 -1.26
N LEU A 10 24.65 2.46 -0.99
CA LEU A 10 25.77 2.40 -1.93
C LEU A 10 25.44 1.52 -3.16
N LEU A 11 24.80 0.37 -2.96
CA LEU A 11 24.35 -0.48 -4.06
C LEU A 11 23.35 0.26 -4.96
N VAL A 12 22.29 0.84 -4.37
CA VAL A 12 21.26 1.61 -5.12
C VAL A 12 21.87 2.80 -5.86
N GLN A 13 22.90 3.44 -5.31
CA GLN A 13 23.62 4.51 -6.01
C GLN A 13 24.35 4.03 -7.26
N ASN A 14 24.94 2.83 -7.23
CA ASN A 14 25.68 2.24 -8.35
C ASN A 14 24.79 1.52 -9.38
N MET A 15 23.53 1.23 -9.04
CA MET A 15 22.54 0.66 -9.96
C MET A 15 22.07 1.71 -10.99
N SER A 16 21.75 1.23 -12.20
CA SER A 16 20.93 1.95 -13.18
C SER A 16 19.46 1.96 -12.75
N LYS A 17 18.58 2.63 -13.52
CA LYS A 17 17.14 2.60 -13.24
C LYS A 17 16.56 1.22 -13.55
N GLU A 18 17.02 0.65 -14.64
CA GLU A 18 16.63 -0.64 -15.19
C GLU A 18 17.05 -1.78 -14.25
N ASP A 19 18.20 -1.65 -13.57
CA ASP A 19 18.63 -2.63 -12.57
C ASP A 19 17.65 -2.74 -11.38
N LEU A 20 16.91 -1.66 -11.06
CA LEU A 20 15.89 -1.69 -9.99
C LEU A 20 14.59 -2.36 -10.43
N GLU A 21 14.41 -2.59 -11.72
CA GLU A 21 13.25 -3.29 -12.28
C GLU A 21 13.50 -4.80 -12.42
N ILE A 22 14.75 -5.25 -12.26
CA ILE A 22 15.11 -6.67 -12.25
C ILE A 22 14.35 -7.39 -11.13
N THR A 23 13.83 -8.57 -11.46
CA THR A 23 13.16 -9.47 -10.54
C THR A 23 14.02 -10.68 -10.21
N ASP A 24 13.79 -11.27 -9.04
CA ASP A 24 14.26 -12.63 -8.75
C ASP A 24 13.47 -13.70 -9.53
N ASP A 25 13.80 -14.97 -9.29
CA ASP A 25 13.17 -16.13 -9.94
C ASP A 25 11.67 -16.25 -9.64
N ASP A 26 11.21 -15.64 -8.55
CA ASP A 26 9.81 -15.61 -8.13
C ASP A 26 9.07 -14.34 -8.64
N GLY A 27 9.74 -13.49 -9.41
CA GLY A 27 9.16 -12.27 -9.99
C GLY A 27 9.13 -11.07 -9.02
N PHE A 28 9.85 -11.10 -7.91
CA PHE A 28 9.91 -9.99 -6.95
C PHE A 28 11.03 -9.01 -7.30
N THR A 29 10.68 -7.73 -7.38
CA THR A 29 11.67 -6.64 -7.46
C THR A 29 12.36 -6.42 -6.11
N ALA A 30 13.49 -5.72 -6.12
CA ALA A 30 14.18 -5.32 -4.89
C ALA A 30 13.26 -4.52 -3.93
N LEU A 31 12.36 -3.68 -4.46
CA LEU A 31 11.38 -2.95 -3.65
C LEU A 31 10.35 -3.90 -3.03
N ALA A 32 9.85 -4.88 -3.78
CA ALA A 32 8.91 -5.86 -3.25
C ALA A 32 9.52 -6.69 -2.10
N ILE A 33 10.78 -7.11 -2.25
CA ILE A 33 11.52 -7.79 -1.18
C ILE A 33 11.71 -6.88 0.05
N ALA A 34 12.02 -5.60 -0.17
CA ALA A 34 12.13 -4.62 0.91
C ALA A 34 10.80 -4.45 1.67
N ILE A 35 9.67 -4.46 0.96
CA ILE A 35 8.33 -4.42 1.55
C ILE A 35 8.08 -5.68 2.38
N ILE A 36 8.22 -6.87 1.78
CA ILE A 36 7.93 -8.16 2.44
C ILE A 36 8.77 -8.35 3.70
N SER A 37 10.02 -7.88 3.67
CA SER A 37 10.97 -8.00 4.78
C SER A 37 10.80 -6.91 5.85
N ASN A 38 9.82 -6.01 5.72
CA ASN A 38 9.64 -4.83 6.57
C ASN A 38 10.94 -4.01 6.70
N ALA A 39 11.61 -3.76 5.57
CA ALA A 39 12.83 -2.97 5.55
C ALA A 39 12.58 -1.54 6.08
N LYS A 40 13.64 -0.86 6.52
CA LYS A 40 13.53 0.55 6.92
C LYS A 40 13.03 1.40 5.75
N LEU A 41 12.16 2.36 6.04
CA LEU A 41 11.57 3.25 5.04
C LEU A 41 12.65 3.94 4.16
N ASP A 42 13.75 4.39 4.76
CA ASP A 42 14.94 4.92 4.08
C ASP A 42 15.44 4.08 2.89
N ILE A 43 15.32 2.75 2.97
CA ILE A 43 15.75 1.83 1.93
C ILE A 43 14.81 1.95 0.74
N ALA A 44 13.50 1.82 0.99
CA ALA A 44 12.47 1.99 -0.04
C ALA A 44 12.55 3.38 -0.67
N GLU A 45 12.71 4.43 0.13
CA GLU A 45 12.90 5.80 -0.36
C GLU A 45 14.09 5.94 -1.30
N SER A 46 15.22 5.31 -0.96
CA SER A 46 16.42 5.38 -1.78
C SER A 46 16.22 4.75 -3.16
N MET A 47 15.48 3.63 -3.23
CA MET A 47 15.14 2.94 -4.47
C MET A 47 14.15 3.77 -5.31
N VAL A 48 13.07 4.25 -4.70
CA VAL A 48 12.04 5.02 -5.41
C VAL A 48 12.58 6.35 -5.93
N ARG A 49 13.46 7.02 -5.17
CA ARG A 49 14.12 8.27 -5.62
C ARG A 49 14.96 8.04 -6.88
N LYS A 50 15.53 6.85 -7.04
CA LYS A 50 16.37 6.50 -8.19
C LYS A 50 15.50 6.16 -9.41
N ASN A 51 14.45 5.36 -9.22
CA ASN A 51 13.50 5.01 -10.28
C ASN A 51 12.08 4.98 -9.74
N THR A 52 11.22 5.90 -10.20
CA THR A 52 9.81 5.94 -9.79
C THR A 52 8.95 4.92 -10.53
N GLN A 53 9.40 4.32 -11.62
CA GLN A 53 8.62 3.32 -12.37
C GLN A 53 8.40 2.04 -11.56
N ILE A 54 9.29 1.73 -10.63
CA ILE A 54 9.14 0.58 -9.73
C ILE A 54 7.89 0.69 -8.83
N LEU A 55 7.28 1.87 -8.71
CA LEU A 55 6.01 2.09 -7.99
C LEU A 55 4.80 1.51 -8.72
N VAL A 56 4.92 1.30 -10.04
CA VAL A 56 3.85 0.75 -10.89
C VAL A 56 4.16 -0.66 -11.38
N THR A 57 5.37 -1.16 -11.12
CA THR A 57 5.74 -2.57 -11.36
C THR A 57 5.01 -3.47 -10.38
N LYS A 58 3.96 -4.14 -10.88
CA LYS A 58 3.17 -5.08 -10.10
C LYS A 58 3.94 -6.37 -9.85
N VAL A 59 3.80 -6.89 -8.64
CA VAL A 59 4.26 -8.23 -8.27
C VAL A 59 3.07 -9.04 -7.80
N ASN A 60 2.83 -10.20 -8.42
CA ASN A 60 1.61 -10.99 -8.25
C ASN A 60 0.34 -10.14 -8.47
N GLU A 61 0.33 -9.32 -9.53
CA GLU A 61 -0.75 -8.37 -9.85
C GLU A 61 -1.03 -7.29 -8.80
N ILE A 62 -0.13 -7.06 -7.84
CA ILE A 62 -0.32 -6.08 -6.76
C ILE A 62 0.72 -4.97 -6.86
N LEU A 63 0.25 -3.72 -6.79
CA LEU A 63 1.12 -2.56 -6.67
C LEU A 63 1.89 -2.54 -5.33
N PRO A 64 3.13 -2.04 -5.31
CA PRO A 64 3.93 -1.88 -4.09
C PRO A 64 3.18 -1.23 -2.92
N ALA A 65 2.40 -0.17 -3.16
CA ALA A 65 1.61 0.49 -2.12
C ALA A 65 0.56 -0.46 -1.48
N ALA A 66 -0.23 -1.16 -2.31
CA ALA A 66 -1.19 -2.15 -1.85
C ALA A 66 -0.49 -3.33 -1.14
N MET A 67 0.68 -3.74 -1.62
CA MET A 67 1.50 -4.78 -1.01
C MET A 67 1.96 -4.35 0.39
N ALA A 68 2.48 -3.15 0.57
CA ALA A 68 2.94 -2.67 1.88
C ALA A 68 1.80 -2.67 2.91
N PHE A 69 0.59 -2.23 2.53
CA PHE A 69 -0.58 -2.39 3.39
C PHE A 69 -0.93 -3.86 3.63
N ARG A 70 -0.88 -4.73 2.61
CA ARG A 70 -1.16 -6.16 2.76
C ARG A 70 -0.27 -6.83 3.83
N TYR A 71 1.00 -6.45 3.91
CA TYR A 71 1.97 -6.96 4.90
C TYR A 71 1.96 -6.19 6.23
N GLY A 72 1.07 -5.20 6.37
CA GLY A 72 0.87 -4.43 7.60
C GLY A 72 1.83 -3.27 7.82
N HIS A 73 2.62 -2.90 6.81
CA HIS A 73 3.60 -1.82 6.87
C HIS A 73 2.96 -0.48 6.54
N LYS A 74 2.08 -0.01 7.42
CA LYS A 74 1.21 1.17 7.19
C LYS A 74 1.99 2.42 6.76
N GLU A 75 3.07 2.76 7.45
CA GLU A 75 3.91 3.92 7.13
C GLU A 75 4.51 3.83 5.73
N MET A 76 5.04 2.64 5.37
CA MET A 76 5.58 2.39 4.03
C MET A 76 4.49 2.42 2.95
N GLY A 77 3.31 1.87 3.24
CA GLY A 77 2.15 1.92 2.33
C GLY A 77 1.68 3.35 2.06
N GLN A 78 1.59 4.18 3.10
CA GLN A 78 1.26 5.61 2.98
C GLN A 78 2.30 6.36 2.14
N TYR A 79 3.59 6.12 2.39
CA TYR A 79 4.68 6.71 1.60
C TYR A 79 4.57 6.32 0.12
N LEU A 80 4.51 5.01 -0.18
CA LEU A 80 4.45 4.49 -1.55
C LEU A 80 3.19 4.96 -2.28
N TYR A 81 2.06 5.06 -1.58
CA TYR A 81 0.83 5.63 -2.13
C TYR A 81 1.03 7.10 -2.55
N THR A 82 1.56 7.93 -1.65
CA THR A 82 1.71 9.39 -1.85
C THR A 82 2.55 9.73 -3.08
N ILE A 83 3.50 8.85 -3.42
CA ILE A 83 4.41 9.04 -4.55
C ILE A 83 4.02 8.25 -5.80
N THR A 84 3.02 7.37 -5.71
CA THR A 84 2.50 6.66 -6.88
C THR A 84 1.87 7.68 -7.85
N PRO A 85 2.21 7.65 -9.14
CA PRO A 85 1.66 8.60 -10.11
C PRO A 85 0.13 8.55 -10.16
N VAL A 86 -0.53 9.68 -9.90
CA VAL A 86 -2.00 9.80 -9.89
C VAL A 86 -2.62 9.31 -11.21
N GLY A 87 -1.97 9.58 -12.34
CA GLY A 87 -2.43 9.13 -13.66
C GLY A 87 -2.50 7.60 -13.80
N HIS A 88 -1.66 6.84 -13.08
CA HIS A 88 -1.71 5.37 -13.10
C HIS A 88 -2.98 4.86 -12.42
N LEU A 89 -3.29 5.40 -11.22
CA LEU A 89 -4.47 5.00 -10.44
C LEU A 89 -5.79 5.42 -11.11
N GLN A 90 -5.75 6.50 -11.92
CA GLN A 90 -6.87 6.92 -12.76
C GLN A 90 -7.16 5.96 -13.92
N GLN A 91 -6.10 5.42 -14.53
CA GLN A 91 -6.21 4.53 -15.69
C GLN A 91 -6.48 3.09 -15.29
N ASN A 92 -6.07 2.67 -14.09
CA ASN A 92 -6.27 1.32 -13.59
C ASN A 92 -7.12 1.31 -12.31
N ARG A 93 -8.43 1.10 -12.50
CA ARG A 93 -9.42 1.09 -11.41
C ARG A 93 -9.18 -0.05 -10.41
N GLU A 94 -8.72 -1.20 -10.88
CA GLU A 94 -8.48 -2.37 -10.03
C GLU A 94 -7.32 -2.13 -9.06
N ASP A 95 -6.26 -1.48 -9.54
CA ASP A 95 -5.12 -1.08 -8.70
C ASP A 95 -5.56 -0.14 -7.58
N GLY A 96 -6.37 0.87 -7.90
CA GLY A 96 -6.94 1.80 -6.92
C GLY A 96 -7.83 1.08 -5.90
N ALA A 97 -8.72 0.21 -6.35
CA ALA A 97 -9.56 -0.61 -5.49
C ALA A 97 -8.74 -1.52 -4.56
N SER A 98 -7.65 -2.12 -5.06
CA SER A 98 -6.74 -2.96 -4.29
C SER A 98 -6.03 -2.16 -3.18
N ILE A 99 -5.56 -0.95 -3.47
CA ILE A 99 -4.97 -0.06 -2.46
C ILE A 99 -6.00 0.27 -1.37
N ILE A 100 -7.21 0.72 -1.74
CA ILE A 100 -8.28 1.05 -0.77
C ILE A 100 -8.60 -0.17 0.10
N CYS A 101 -8.77 -1.34 -0.52
CA CYS A 101 -9.05 -2.60 0.18
C CYS A 101 -8.00 -2.97 1.22
N ASN A 102 -6.71 -2.81 0.91
CA ASN A 102 -5.63 -3.11 1.84
C ASN A 102 -5.50 -2.01 2.90
N ALA A 103 -5.64 -0.74 2.53
CA ALA A 103 -5.61 0.40 3.44
C ALA A 103 -6.71 0.30 4.50
N ILE A 104 -7.95 -0.04 4.11
CA ILE A 104 -9.08 -0.25 5.05
C ILE A 104 -8.73 -1.36 6.05
N ARG A 105 -8.26 -2.52 5.59
CA ARG A 105 -7.88 -3.64 6.47
C ARG A 105 -6.80 -3.25 7.47
N MET A 106 -5.88 -2.36 7.06
CA MET A 106 -4.84 -1.79 7.93
C MET A 106 -5.26 -0.51 8.66
N GLN A 107 -6.54 -0.13 8.59
CA GLN A 107 -7.08 1.07 9.22
C GLN A 107 -6.30 2.35 8.84
N SER A 108 -5.82 2.41 7.59
CA SER A 108 -5.32 3.64 6.96
C SER A 108 -6.46 4.32 6.21
N PHE A 109 -7.43 4.80 6.99
CA PHE A 109 -8.65 5.42 6.44
C PHE A 109 -8.38 6.73 5.71
N ASP A 110 -7.29 7.41 6.05
CA ASP A 110 -6.77 8.59 5.35
C ASP A 110 -6.51 8.31 3.86
N VAL A 111 -5.74 7.27 3.56
CA VAL A 111 -5.42 6.87 2.18
C VAL A 111 -6.66 6.35 1.45
N ALA A 112 -7.47 5.54 2.13
CA ALA A 112 -8.72 5.03 1.56
C ALA A 112 -9.68 6.16 1.18
N LEU A 113 -9.82 7.17 2.05
CA LEU A 113 -10.71 8.30 1.83
C LEU A 113 -10.18 9.23 0.73
N ASP A 114 -8.87 9.49 0.71
CA ASP A 114 -8.24 10.31 -0.33
C ASP A 114 -8.50 9.75 -1.74
N LEU A 115 -8.30 8.44 -1.94
CA LEU A 115 -8.61 7.78 -3.21
C LEU A 115 -10.10 7.81 -3.57
N LEU A 116 -10.98 7.59 -2.60
CA LEU A 116 -12.43 7.61 -2.83
C LEU A 116 -12.96 9.02 -3.14
N HIS A 117 -12.34 10.07 -2.60
CA HIS A 117 -12.67 11.45 -2.95
C HIS A 117 -12.28 11.78 -4.39
N GLN A 118 -11.17 11.21 -4.88
CA GLN A 118 -10.75 11.38 -6.26
C GLN A 118 -11.61 10.54 -7.22
N HIS A 119 -11.97 9.32 -6.82
CA HIS A 119 -12.70 8.34 -7.64
C HIS A 119 -13.68 7.52 -6.80
N ASN A 120 -14.90 8.03 -6.64
CA ASN A 120 -15.93 7.38 -5.82
C ASN A 120 -16.36 6.01 -6.36
N GLU A 121 -16.22 5.81 -7.67
CA GLU A 121 -16.60 4.59 -8.37
C GLU A 121 -15.69 3.40 -8.02
N LEU A 122 -14.53 3.65 -7.40
CA LEU A 122 -13.66 2.60 -6.88
C LEU A 122 -14.30 1.84 -5.71
N ALA A 123 -15.26 2.43 -4.99
CA ALA A 123 -15.91 1.81 -3.83
C ALA A 123 -16.53 0.44 -4.14
N THR A 124 -17.01 0.27 -5.37
CA THR A 124 -17.68 -0.94 -5.86
C THR A 124 -16.84 -1.73 -6.87
N THR A 125 -15.64 -1.27 -7.19
CA THR A 125 -14.77 -1.96 -8.15
C THR A 125 -14.26 -3.26 -7.55
N CYS A 126 -14.50 -4.37 -8.24
CA CYS A 126 -13.98 -5.67 -7.88
C CYS A 126 -12.55 -5.82 -8.41
N GLU A 127 -11.67 -6.36 -7.58
CA GLU A 127 -10.31 -6.71 -8.00
C GLU A 127 -10.35 -8.08 -8.68
N SER A 128 -10.01 -8.15 -9.97
CA SER A 128 -10.08 -9.40 -10.76
C SER A 128 -8.86 -10.30 -10.60
N THR A 129 -7.90 -9.89 -9.74
CA THR A 129 -6.63 -10.58 -9.54
C THR A 129 -6.80 -11.95 -8.91
N ILE A 130 -5.71 -12.73 -8.91
CA ILE A 130 -5.61 -14.11 -8.39
C ILE A 130 -6.15 -14.24 -6.95
N LEU A 131 -6.17 -13.14 -6.18
CA LEU A 131 -6.66 -13.11 -4.80
C LEU A 131 -8.17 -12.91 -4.68
N SER A 132 -8.87 -12.57 -5.79
CA SER A 132 -10.32 -12.35 -5.90
C SER A 132 -10.90 -11.64 -4.67
N ARG A 133 -10.44 -10.41 -4.44
CA ARG A 133 -10.81 -9.66 -3.24
C ARG A 133 -12.17 -8.99 -3.39
N PRO A 134 -12.96 -8.94 -2.30
CA PRO A 134 -14.22 -8.22 -2.33
C PRO A 134 -13.96 -6.72 -2.55
N PRO A 135 -14.92 -5.99 -3.15
CA PRO A 135 -14.79 -4.57 -3.41
C PRO A 135 -14.61 -3.77 -2.10
N PRO A 136 -14.06 -2.54 -2.15
CA PRO A 136 -13.78 -1.75 -0.95
C PRO A 136 -14.95 -1.59 0.02
N VAL A 137 -16.18 -1.40 -0.49
CA VAL A 137 -17.38 -1.28 0.35
C VAL A 137 -17.63 -2.54 1.21
N VAL A 138 -17.37 -3.72 0.64
CA VAL A 138 -17.51 -5.00 1.35
C VAL A 138 -16.33 -5.22 2.30
N ALA A 139 -15.12 -4.80 1.91
CA ALA A 139 -13.95 -4.83 2.79
C ALA A 139 -14.16 -3.97 4.05
N LEU A 140 -14.79 -2.79 3.90
CA LEU A 140 -15.17 -1.93 5.01
C LEU A 140 -16.24 -2.58 5.89
N ALA A 141 -17.29 -3.12 5.30
CA ALA A 141 -18.36 -3.81 6.04
C ALA A 141 -17.83 -5.01 6.87
N ASN A 142 -16.79 -5.69 6.36
CA ASN A 142 -16.11 -6.79 7.05
C ASN A 142 -15.09 -6.34 8.10
N LEU A 143 -15.04 -5.05 8.44
CA LEU A 143 -14.18 -4.49 9.48
C LEU A 143 -15.03 -3.93 10.63
N PRO A 144 -15.52 -4.77 11.58
CA PRO A 144 -16.35 -4.32 12.68
C PRO A 144 -15.73 -3.21 13.52
N SER A 145 -14.40 -3.20 13.65
CA SER A 145 -13.66 -2.17 14.40
C SER A 145 -13.72 -0.78 13.75
N ALA A 146 -14.11 -0.68 12.47
CA ALA A 146 -14.34 0.60 11.81
C ALA A 146 -15.67 1.24 12.21
N PHE A 147 -16.58 0.48 12.85
CA PHE A 147 -17.90 0.96 13.25
C PHE A 147 -18.06 0.97 14.77
N LEU A 148 -18.66 2.03 15.29
CA LEU A 148 -18.99 2.13 16.73
C LEU A 148 -19.91 0.99 17.20
N SER A 149 -20.73 0.43 16.31
CA SER A 149 -21.58 -0.73 16.59
C SER A 149 -20.79 -2.04 16.74
N GLY A 150 -19.63 -2.16 16.10
CA GLY A 150 -18.76 -3.33 16.16
C GLY A 150 -17.67 -3.24 17.23
N CYS A 151 -17.30 -2.04 17.67
CA CYS A 151 -16.49 -1.86 18.87
C CYS A 151 -17.36 -2.09 20.11
N GLN A 152 -17.04 -3.10 20.94
CA GLN A 152 -17.67 -3.30 22.25
C GLN A 152 -17.23 -2.18 23.23
N LEU A 153 -17.69 -0.96 22.98
CA LEU A 153 -17.41 0.19 23.84
C LEU A 153 -18.23 0.08 25.11
N LYS A 154 -17.56 0.13 26.25
CA LYS A 154 -18.21 0.25 27.55
C LYS A 154 -18.95 1.58 27.62
N PHE A 155 -20.03 1.65 28.40
CA PHE A 155 -20.92 2.82 28.52
C PHE A 155 -20.17 4.17 28.60
N TRP A 156 -19.10 4.23 29.38
CA TRP A 156 -18.29 5.44 29.59
C TRP A 156 -17.45 5.88 28.38
N GLN A 157 -17.02 4.95 27.52
CA GLN A 157 -16.26 5.28 26.30
C GLN A 157 -17.13 5.99 25.25
N ARG A 158 -18.46 5.81 25.29
CA ARG A 158 -19.41 6.48 24.39
C ARG A 158 -19.56 7.97 24.68
N TRP A 159 -19.17 8.44 25.87
CA TRP A 159 -19.26 9.85 26.26
C TRP A 159 -18.11 10.70 25.70
N LEU A 160 -16.97 10.11 25.36
CA LEU A 160 -15.81 10.82 24.81
C LEU A 160 -15.99 11.24 23.33
N TYR A 161 -16.99 10.67 22.63
CA TYR A 161 -17.27 10.93 21.22
C TYR A 161 -18.54 11.78 21.00
N LYS A 162 -19.12 12.33 22.07
CA LYS A 162 -20.17 13.35 21.99
C LYS A 162 -19.53 14.74 22.07
N CYS A 163 -19.01 15.21 20.94
CA CYS A 163 -18.77 16.63 20.67
C CYS A 163 -19.41 16.94 19.30
#